data_AF-A0AAV0DUP9-F1
#
_entry.id   AF-A0AAV0DUP9-F1
#
_cell.length_a   1.000
_cell.length_b   1.000
_cell.length_c   1.000
_cell.angle_alpha   90.00
_cell.angle_beta   90.00
_cell.angle_gamma   90.00
#
_symmetry.space_group_name_H-M   'P 1'
#
loop_
_entity.id
_entity.type
_entity.pdbx_description
1 polymer ?
#
loop_
_entity_poly.entity_id
_entity_poly.type
_entity_poly.pdbx_seq_one_letter_code
_entity_poly.pdbx_strand_id
1 'polypeptide(L)'
;MKGIINNLRLLNLCTCVAGIAKDEGRISEKVLENALLETEEGFMSLVRGAFESNPVIAANGSCCLVGVIWKGTLLVANLGDSGAVVGVLNKKTKEMFADQLTYEHNASSPQVREELKSLHPDDPKIVIFKNGAWRVKGVIQVLLYYYPV
;
A
#
# COMPACT_ATOMS: atom_id res chain seq x y z
N MET A 1 -14.66 19.11 8.84
CA MET A 1 -13.34 18.47 9.07
C MET A 1 -13.33 17.41 10.16
N LYS A 2 -13.98 17.57 11.32
CA LYS A 2 -14.07 16.51 12.36
C LYS A 2 -15.09 15.38 12.09
N GLY A 3 -15.96 15.50 11.08
CA GLY A 3 -17.05 14.56 10.81
C GLY A 3 -16.80 13.48 9.76
N ILE A 4 -15.78 13.62 8.90
CA ILE A 4 -15.47 12.64 7.84
C ILE A 4 -14.45 11.61 8.34
N ILE A 5 -13.55 12.03 9.23
CA ILE A 5 -12.59 11.13 9.91
C ILE A 5 -13.32 10.15 10.85
N ASN A 6 -14.49 10.50 11.36
CA ASN A 6 -15.28 9.65 12.25
C ASN A 6 -16.21 8.66 11.54
N ASN A 7 -16.35 8.76 10.21
CA ASN A 7 -17.20 7.87 9.42
C ASN A 7 -16.44 6.99 8.42
N LEU A 8 -15.13 7.23 8.27
CA LEU A 8 -14.20 6.22 7.77
C LEU A 8 -13.82 5.33 8.95
N ARG A 9 -14.71 4.41 9.31
CA ARG A 9 -14.22 3.10 9.73
C ARG A 9 -13.27 2.68 8.62
N LEU A 10 -11.96 2.79 8.85
CA LEU A 10 -10.97 1.99 8.13
C LEU A 10 -11.60 0.62 7.99
N LEU A 11 -11.97 0.26 6.76
CA LEU A 11 -12.32 -1.10 6.43
C LEU A 11 -11.13 -1.91 6.92
N ASN A 12 -11.44 -2.78 7.85
CA ASN A 12 -10.60 -2.97 9.02
C ASN A 12 -9.58 -4.02 8.59
N LEU A 13 -8.48 -3.61 7.97
CA LEU A 13 -7.47 -4.53 7.40
C LEU A 13 -7.06 -5.59 8.43
N CYS A 14 -6.92 -5.21 9.70
CA CYS A 14 -6.72 -6.13 10.80
C CYS A 14 -7.87 -7.14 10.97
N THR A 15 -9.12 -6.74 10.78
CA THR A 15 -10.29 -7.63 10.76
C THR A 15 -10.34 -8.50 9.50
N CYS A 16 -10.03 -7.98 8.30
CA CYS A 16 -9.93 -8.80 7.09
C CYS A 16 -8.85 -9.87 7.26
N VAL A 17 -7.66 -9.47 7.72
CA VAL A 17 -6.58 -10.40 8.06
C VAL A 17 -7.05 -11.42 9.09
N ALA A 18 -7.64 -10.99 10.21
CA ALA A 18 -8.09 -11.91 11.25
C ALA A 18 -9.22 -12.84 10.81
N GLY A 19 -10.17 -12.35 10.01
CA GLY A 19 -11.31 -13.10 9.49
C GLY A 19 -10.85 -14.17 8.50
N ILE A 20 -10.11 -13.77 7.46
CA ILE A 20 -9.62 -14.69 6.44
C ILE A 20 -8.63 -15.70 7.05
N ALA A 21 -7.77 -15.26 7.98
CA ALA A 21 -6.87 -16.17 8.69
C ALA A 21 -7.61 -17.21 9.53
N LYS A 22 -8.75 -16.83 10.14
CA LYS A 22 -9.59 -17.74 10.91
C LYS A 22 -10.21 -18.79 9.98
N ASP A 23 -10.71 -18.37 8.83
CA ASP A 23 -11.34 -19.27 7.84
C ASP A 23 -10.32 -20.23 7.21
N GLU A 24 -9.10 -19.75 6.94
CA GLU A 24 -7.98 -20.54 6.40
C GLU A 24 -7.23 -21.36 7.48
N GLY A 25 -7.45 -21.07 8.77
CA GLY A 25 -6.77 -21.69 9.90
C GLY A 25 -5.26 -21.37 10.02
N ARG A 26 -4.76 -20.39 9.26
CA ARG A 26 -3.33 -20.01 9.20
C ARG A 26 -3.15 -18.59 8.68
N ILE A 27 -1.98 -18.00 8.95
CA ILE A 27 -1.51 -16.79 8.27
C ILE A 27 -0.60 -17.20 7.10
N SER A 28 -0.77 -16.55 5.95
CA SER A 28 0.11 -16.71 4.78
C SER A 28 0.09 -15.46 3.90
N GLU A 29 0.97 -15.40 2.91
CA GLU A 29 1.01 -14.32 1.91
C GLU A 29 -0.36 -14.11 1.25
N LYS A 30 -1.02 -15.20 0.83
CA LYS A 30 -2.36 -15.15 0.24
C LYS A 30 -3.43 -14.56 1.16
N VAL A 31 -3.31 -14.77 2.49
CA VAL A 31 -4.23 -14.17 3.46
C VAL A 31 -4.03 -12.66 3.53
N LEU A 32 -2.78 -12.19 3.51
CA LEU A 32 -2.48 -10.76 3.48
C LEU A 32 -2.92 -10.12 2.16
N GLU A 33 -2.65 -10.78 1.03
CA GLU A 33 -3.07 -10.35 -0.30
C GLU A 33 -4.60 -10.20 -0.37
N ASN A 34 -5.34 -11.24 0.00
CA ASN A 34 -6.81 -11.20 0.00
C ASN A 34 -7.35 -10.13 0.96
N ALA A 35 -6.77 -9.97 2.14
CA ALA A 35 -7.20 -8.96 3.09
C ALA A 35 -6.99 -7.53 2.56
N LEU A 36 -5.89 -7.29 1.85
CA LEU A 36 -5.62 -6.02 1.19
C LEU A 36 -6.60 -5.78 0.04
N LEU A 37 -6.86 -6.78 -0.81
CA LEU A 37 -7.83 -6.69 -1.91
C LEU A 37 -9.25 -6.42 -1.41
N GLU A 38 -9.70 -7.10 -0.35
CA GLU A 38 -11.01 -6.85 0.25
C GLU A 38 -11.11 -5.45 0.87
N THR A 39 -10.03 -4.98 1.49
CA THR A 39 -9.96 -3.62 2.06
C THR A 39 -10.06 -2.57 0.96
N GLU A 40 -9.34 -2.77 -0.15
CA GLU A 40 -9.36 -1.87 -1.31
C GLU A 40 -10.73 -1.86 -1.99
N GLU A 41 -11.34 -3.02 -2.26
CA GLU A 41 -12.65 -3.07 -2.91
C GLU A 41 -13.74 -2.43 -2.04
N GLY A 42 -13.67 -2.58 -0.72
CA GLY A 42 -14.59 -1.88 0.18
C GLY A 42 -14.38 -0.37 0.19
N PHE A 43 -13.13 0.11 0.09
CA PHE A 43 -12.87 1.54 -0.12
C PHE A 43 -13.41 2.02 -1.47
N MET A 44 -13.17 1.28 -2.55
CA MET A 44 -13.68 1.61 -3.89
C MET A 44 -15.20 1.64 -3.94
N SER A 45 -15.87 0.72 -3.23
CA SER A 45 -17.34 0.73 -3.07
C SER A 45 -17.83 2.01 -2.37
N LEU A 46 -17.12 2.48 -1.34
CA LEU A 46 -17.43 3.75 -0.67
C LEU A 46 -17.21 4.95 -1.61
N VAL A 47 -16.10 4.96 -2.37
CA VAL A 47 -15.81 6.01 -3.35
C VAL A 47 -16.93 6.07 -4.39
N ARG A 48 -17.28 4.95 -5.02
CA ARG A 48 -18.37 4.87 -6.03
C ARG A 48 -19.70 5.39 -5.48
N GLY A 49 -20.05 5.03 -4.24
CA GLY A 49 -21.30 5.46 -3.61
C GLY A 49 -21.32 6.94 -3.20
N ALA A 50 -20.18 7.52 -2.85
CA ALA A 50 -20.09 8.90 -2.37
C ALA A 50 -19.68 9.91 -3.44
N PHE A 51 -19.15 9.48 -4.59
CA PHE A 51 -18.46 10.33 -5.56
C PHE A 51 -19.25 11.55 -6.02
N GLU A 52 -20.53 11.37 -6.40
CA GLU A 52 -21.38 12.48 -6.87
C GLU A 52 -21.57 13.56 -5.80
N SER A 53 -21.72 13.15 -4.54
CA SER A 53 -21.94 14.06 -3.41
C SER A 53 -20.65 14.62 -2.81
N ASN A 54 -19.53 13.91 -2.97
CA ASN A 54 -18.24 14.25 -2.40
C ASN A 54 -17.09 13.70 -3.28
N PRO A 55 -16.78 14.34 -4.41
CA PRO A 55 -15.80 13.84 -5.37
C PRO A 55 -14.36 13.84 -4.80
N VAL A 56 -14.12 14.63 -3.76
CA VAL A 56 -12.81 14.68 -3.08
C VAL A 56 -12.43 13.32 -2.47
N ILE A 57 -13.40 12.44 -2.18
CA ILE A 57 -13.11 11.10 -1.68
C ILE A 57 -12.23 10.28 -2.63
N ALA A 58 -12.33 10.49 -3.94
CA ALA A 58 -11.51 9.79 -4.93
C ALA A 58 -10.05 10.25 -4.96
N ALA A 59 -9.75 11.40 -4.36
CA ALA A 59 -8.38 11.88 -4.19
C ALA A 59 -7.76 11.38 -2.88
N ASN A 60 -8.52 10.69 -2.02
CA ASN A 60 -8.01 10.13 -0.79
C ASN A 60 -7.41 8.75 -1.05
N GLY A 61 -6.27 8.50 -0.44
CA GLY A 61 -5.62 7.20 -0.41
C GLY A 61 -4.59 7.18 0.72
N SER A 62 -4.09 5.99 1.02
CA SER A 62 -3.06 5.81 2.05
C SER A 62 -2.09 4.73 1.63
N CYS A 63 -0.81 4.92 1.93
CA CYS A 63 0.15 3.82 1.92
C CYS A 63 -0.23 2.79 3.00
N CYS A 64 0.04 1.52 2.74
CA CYS A 64 -0.24 0.45 3.67
C CYS A 64 0.99 -0.42 3.87
N LEU A 65 1.45 -0.53 5.13
CA LEU A 65 2.50 -1.45 5.53
C LEU A 65 1.96 -2.34 6.65
N VAL A 66 1.98 -3.65 6.41
CA VAL A 66 1.48 -4.65 7.35
C VAL A 66 2.60 -5.61 7.70
N GLY A 67 2.81 -5.84 9.00
CA GLY A 67 3.66 -6.89 9.52
C GLY A 67 2.85 -7.84 10.41
N VAL A 68 2.87 -9.14 10.12
CA VAL A 68 2.21 -10.17 10.94
C VAL A 68 3.23 -11.20 11.38
N ILE A 69 3.31 -11.44 12.69
CA ILE A 69 4.12 -12.51 13.26
C ILE A 69 3.22 -13.70 13.57
N TRP A 70 3.48 -14.84 12.93
CA TRP A 70 2.73 -16.08 13.13
C TRP A 70 3.66 -17.28 13.25
N LYS A 71 3.58 -18.00 14.37
CA LYS A 71 4.38 -19.22 14.64
C LYS A 71 5.89 -19.05 14.39
N GLY A 72 6.44 -17.88 14.71
CA GLY A 72 7.87 -17.56 14.54
C GLY A 72 8.24 -17.04 13.14
N THR A 73 7.29 -16.93 12.22
CA THR A 73 7.50 -16.33 10.89
C THR A 73 6.94 -14.91 10.88
N LEU A 74 7.72 -13.94 10.38
CA LEU A 74 7.28 -12.59 10.09
C LEU A 74 6.89 -12.53 8.60
N LEU A 75 5.65 -12.15 8.32
CA LEU A 75 5.16 -11.81 6.98
C LEU A 75 5.00 -10.29 6.89
N VAL A 76 5.48 -9.69 5.80
CA VAL A 76 5.38 -8.25 5.55
C VAL A 76 4.75 -8.01 4.19
N ALA A 77 3.77 -7.11 4.12
CA ALA A 77 3.16 -6.64 2.89
C ALA A 77 3.25 -5.10 2.83
N ASN A 78 3.72 -4.58 1.70
CA ASN A 78 3.92 -3.13 1.50
C ASN A 78 3.21 -2.65 0.22
N LEU A 79 2.37 -1.63 0.37
CA LEU A 79 1.69 -0.91 -0.71
C LEU A 79 2.00 0.57 -0.57
N GLY A 80 2.89 1.05 -1.45
CA GLY A 80 3.32 2.44 -1.48
C GLY A 80 4.75 2.62 -0.99
N ASP A 81 5.05 3.78 -0.43
CA ASP A 81 6.40 4.20 -0.08
C ASP A 81 6.70 4.13 1.43
N SER A 82 5.86 3.41 2.19
CA SER A 82 6.24 2.95 3.51
C SER A 82 7.38 1.93 3.41
N GLY A 83 8.18 1.80 4.48
CA GLY A 83 9.33 0.91 4.52
C GLY A 83 9.45 0.17 5.85
N ALA A 84 9.84 -1.11 5.80
CA ALA A 84 10.17 -1.93 6.94
C ALA A 84 11.63 -2.37 6.90
N VAL A 85 12.29 -2.29 8.06
CA VAL A 85 13.63 -2.82 8.30
C VAL A 85 13.61 -3.66 9.58
N VAL A 86 14.39 -4.74 9.62
CA VAL A 86 14.60 -5.54 10.82
C VAL A 86 16.00 -5.33 11.38
N GLY A 87 16.08 -5.08 12.69
CA GLY A 87 17.34 -5.05 13.41
C GLY A 87 17.80 -6.47 13.75
N VAL A 88 18.99 -6.85 13.29
CA VAL A 88 19.61 -8.16 13.55
C VAL A 88 20.79 -7.96 14.48
N LEU A 89 20.70 -8.50 15.70
CA LEU A 89 21.79 -8.48 16.68
C LEU A 89 22.61 -9.77 16.59
N ASN A 90 23.88 -9.66 16.22
CA ASN A 90 24.82 -10.76 16.35
C ASN A 90 25.20 -10.95 17.83
N LYS A 91 24.69 -12.01 18.46
CA LYS A 91 24.90 -12.25 19.89
C LYS A 91 26.37 -12.49 20.28
N LYS A 92 27.21 -12.96 19.34
CA LYS A 92 28.63 -13.25 19.56
C LYS A 92 29.48 -11.98 19.47
N THR A 93 29.33 -11.22 18.39
CA THR A 93 30.13 -10.01 18.15
C THR A 93 29.55 -8.76 18.81
N LYS A 94 28.28 -8.81 19.25
CA LYS A 94 27.48 -7.67 19.74
C LYS A 94 27.20 -6.59 18.69
N GLU A 95 27.49 -6.87 17.43
CA GLU A 95 27.18 -5.98 16.31
C GLU A 95 25.69 -6.03 15.96
N MET A 96 25.16 -4.90 15.51
CA MET A 96 23.78 -4.76 15.04
C MET A 96 23.78 -4.35 13.56
N PHE A 97 22.94 -5.02 12.78
CA PHE A 97 22.74 -4.74 11.36
C PHE A 97 21.27 -4.44 11.11
N ALA A 98 20.97 -3.60 10.13
CA ALA A 98 19.61 -3.39 9.65
C ALA A 98 19.47 -4.12 8.32
N ASP A 99 18.47 -4.98 8.22
CA ASP A 99 18.13 -5.68 6.99
C ASP A 99 16.79 -5.16 6.46
N GLN A 100 16.74 -4.81 5.18
CA GLN A 100 15.57 -4.20 4.57
C GLN A 100 14.58 -5.28 4.16
N LEU A 101 13.34 -5.17 4.66
CA LEU A 101 12.30 -6.17 4.39
C LEU A 101 11.40 -5.82 3.20
N THR A 102 11.34 -4.54 2.82
CA THR A 102 10.41 -4.05 1.79
C THR A 102 11.08 -3.05 0.87
N TYR A 103 10.65 -3.04 -0.39
CA TYR A 103 10.99 -1.98 -1.33
C TYR A 103 9.86 -0.96 -1.40
N GLU A 104 10.22 0.31 -1.64
CA GLU A 104 9.27 1.41 -1.78
C GLU A 104 8.72 1.46 -3.20
N HIS A 105 7.40 1.59 -3.33
CA HIS A 105 6.71 1.83 -4.60
C HIS A 105 6.47 3.32 -4.81
N ASN A 106 7.54 4.03 -5.15
CA ASN A 106 7.58 5.49 -5.33
C ASN A 106 8.15 5.86 -6.72
N ALA A 107 7.54 6.82 -7.41
CA ALA A 107 7.97 7.31 -8.72
C ALA A 107 9.38 7.94 -8.75
N SER A 108 9.98 8.20 -7.59
CA SER A 108 11.39 8.57 -7.47
C SER A 108 12.33 7.42 -7.87
N SER A 109 11.88 6.17 -7.71
CA SER A 109 12.58 4.97 -8.15
C SER A 109 12.56 4.84 -9.68
N PRO A 110 13.72 4.70 -10.37
CA PRO A 110 13.78 4.47 -11.80
C PRO A 110 12.98 3.25 -12.28
N GLN A 111 13.05 2.14 -11.53
CA GLN A 111 12.38 0.88 -11.86
C GLN A 111 10.86 1.07 -11.89
N VAL A 112 10.32 1.77 -10.89
CA VAL A 112 8.90 2.12 -10.82
C VAL A 112 8.47 3.00 -11.99
N ARG A 113 9.34 3.92 -12.44
CA ARG A 113 9.05 4.76 -13.63
C ARG A 113 9.03 3.94 -14.92
N GLU A 114 9.90 2.95 -15.05
CA GLU A 114 9.94 2.07 -16.22
C GLU A 114 8.72 1.16 -16.26
N GLU A 115 8.35 0.56 -15.13
CA GLU A 115 7.11 -0.22 -14.97
C GLU A 115 5.88 0.60 -15.37
N LEU A 116 5.74 1.82 -14.85
CA LEU A 116 4.63 2.71 -15.20
C LEU A 116 4.57 3.03 -16.69
N LYS A 117 5.71 3.29 -17.33
CA LYS A 117 5.74 3.55 -18.78
C LYS A 117 5.40 2.31 -19.59
N SER A 118 5.82 1.12 -19.14
CA SER A 118 5.52 -0.15 -19.80
C SER A 118 4.03 -0.49 -19.73
N LEU A 119 3.37 -0.22 -18.61
CA LEU A 119 1.94 -0.47 -18.42
C LEU A 119 1.06 0.56 -19.15
N HIS A 120 1.60 1.75 -19.43
CA HIS A 120 0.88 2.86 -20.04
C HIS A 120 1.61 3.43 -21.28
N PRO A 121 1.81 2.63 -22.35
CA PRO A 121 2.61 3.03 -23.51
C PRO A 121 2.03 4.24 -24.26
N ASP A 122 0.70 4.40 -24.25
CA ASP A 122 0.00 5.48 -24.95
C ASP A 122 -0.13 6.77 -24.13
N ASP A 123 0.37 6.77 -22.89
CA ASP A 123 0.31 7.92 -22.00
C ASP A 123 1.71 8.49 -21.72
N PRO A 124 2.22 9.40 -22.57
CA PRO A 124 3.53 10.01 -22.39
C PRO A 124 3.62 10.87 -21.10
N LYS A 125 2.49 11.15 -20.46
CA LYS A 125 2.37 11.93 -19.23
C LYS A 125 2.16 11.08 -17.98
N ILE A 126 2.32 9.75 -18.08
CA ILE A 126 2.13 8.84 -16.95
C ILE A 126 3.06 9.18 -15.77
N VAL A 127 4.32 9.53 -16.06
CA VAL A 127 5.29 10.01 -15.07
C VAL A 127 5.88 11.35 -15.50
N ILE A 128 5.79 12.36 -14.64
CA ILE A 128 6.26 13.73 -14.92
C ILE A 128 7.15 14.21 -13.78
N PHE A 129 8.26 14.87 -14.08
CA PHE A 129 9.04 15.61 -13.09
C PHE A 129 8.40 16.97 -12.83
N LYS A 130 7.89 17.19 -11.62
CA LYS A 130 7.18 18.42 -11.23
C LYS A 130 7.45 18.77 -9.77
N ASN A 131 7.73 20.04 -9.53
CA ASN A 131 8.05 20.59 -8.20
C ASN A 131 9.20 19.84 -7.50
N GLY A 132 10.27 19.53 -8.24
CA GLY A 132 11.46 18.87 -7.70
C GLY A 132 11.34 17.36 -7.48
N ALA A 133 10.23 16.72 -7.88
CA ALA A 133 10.03 15.29 -7.70
C ALA A 133 9.37 14.64 -8.93
N TRP A 134 9.64 13.34 -9.14
CA TRP A 134 8.92 12.52 -10.11
C TRP A 134 7.55 12.14 -9.56
N ARG A 135 6.49 12.35 -10.34
CA ARG A 135 5.09 12.16 -9.93
C ARG A 135 4.29 11.43 -10.99
N VAL A 136 3.42 10.53 -10.55
CA VAL A 136 2.39 9.89 -11.38
C VAL A 136 1.39 10.97 -11.78
N LYS A 137 1.19 11.16 -13.09
CA LYS A 137 0.32 12.19 -13.69
C LYS A 137 0.56 13.62 -13.18
N GLY A 138 1.73 13.89 -12.58
CA GLY A 138 2.03 15.18 -11.95
C GLY A 138 1.31 15.45 -10.62
N VAL A 139 0.72 14.43 -9.99
CA VAL A 139 -0.06 14.55 -8.74
C VAL A 139 0.70 13.94 -7.56
N ILE A 140 0.80 12.61 -7.50
CA ILE A 140 1.34 11.86 -6.36
C ILE A 140 2.67 11.19 -6.70
N GLN A 141 3.50 10.88 -5.69
CA GLN A 141 4.72 10.10 -5.89
C GLN A 141 4.50 8.60 -5.65
N VAL A 142 3.51 8.27 -4.83
CA VAL A 142 3.18 6.90 -4.43
C VAL A 142 2.25 6.26 -5.46
N LEU A 143 2.44 4.97 -5.70
CA LEU A 143 1.51 4.16 -6.49
C LEU A 143 0.50 3.47 -5.60
N LEU A 144 -0.78 3.70 -5.88
CA LEU A 144 -1.86 2.80 -5.51
C LEU A 144 -2.40 2.22 -6.81
N TYR A 145 -2.35 0.91 -6.95
CA TYR A 145 -2.93 0.21 -8.09
C TYR A 145 -4.45 0.36 -8.06
N TYR A 146 -5.00 1.30 -8.83
CA TYR A 146 -6.23 1.19 -9.63
C TYR A 146 -6.55 2.54 -10.30
N TYR A 147 -6.33 2.65 -11.60
CA TYR A 147 -7.10 3.59 -12.43
C TYR A 147 -8.24 2.80 -13.06
N PRO A 148 -9.51 3.03 -12.71
CA PRO A 148 -10.58 2.55 -13.56
C PRO A 148 -10.48 3.34 -14.87
N VAL A 149 -10.23 2.60 -15.96
CA VAL A 149 -10.46 3.08 -17.33
C VAL A 149 -11.95 3.28 -17.55
#